data_AF-A0A3C1G5C1-F1
#
_entry.id   AF-A0A3C1G5C1-F1
#
_cell.length_a   1.000
_cell.length_b   1.000
_cell.length_c   1.000
_cell.angle_alpha   90.00
_cell.angle_beta   90.00
_cell.angle_gamma   90.00
#
_symmetry.space_group_name_H-M   'P 1'
#
loop_
_entity.id
_entity.type
_entity.pdbx_description
1 polymer ?
#
loop_
_entity_poly.entity_id
_entity_poly.type
_entity_poly.pdbx_seq_one_letter_code
_entity_poly.pdbx_strand_id
1 'polypeptide(L)'
;MSAAPQENPVQTHEAQKKAEEETNLVKQRKHYERQLEQERYAREQAELRATQIEKEAQARRTQVDDDDGDDEPYVDHKRLAKKFSSFEASLDKKIEQKAEEKARRMLNEERQSQWLKNNPDFEEVMQHAEKFYQKDKEFAENVLQMPEGFERQKLAYHAIKALGLHKKEEPKTNIQETIDKNKRSPYYQPSGVGTAPYGVFNLGRDVSPAEGQNAYKKLQELKGRLRLG
;
A
#
# COMPACT_ATOMS: atom_id res chain seq x y z
N MET A 1 9.75 -64.22 -11.88
CA MET A 1 8.79 -63.09 -11.74
C MET A 1 8.63 -62.81 -10.26
N SER A 2 9.24 -61.73 -9.76
CA SER A 2 9.05 -61.28 -8.38
C SER A 2 8.77 -59.79 -8.42
N ALA A 3 7.54 -59.43 -8.04
CA ALA A 3 7.02 -58.06 -8.05
C ALA A 3 7.59 -57.27 -6.86
N ALA A 4 8.04 -56.05 -7.13
CA ALA A 4 8.43 -55.09 -6.10
C ALA A 4 7.17 -54.54 -5.39
N PRO A 5 7.20 -54.34 -4.05
CA PRO A 5 6.09 -53.71 -3.34
C PRO A 5 6.11 -52.20 -3.59
N GLN A 6 4.98 -51.67 -4.06
CA GLN A 6 4.70 -50.23 -4.11
C GLN A 6 4.45 -49.71 -2.69
N GLU A 7 5.34 -48.87 -2.19
CA GLU A 7 5.13 -48.11 -0.96
C GLU A 7 4.21 -46.90 -1.24
N ASN A 8 3.16 -46.76 -0.42
CA ASN A 8 2.13 -45.72 -0.54
C ASN A 8 2.67 -44.33 -0.13
N PRO A 9 2.59 -43.30 -0.99
CA PRO A 9 3.15 -41.96 -0.73
C PRO A 9 2.31 -41.06 0.21
N VAL A 10 1.25 -41.59 0.84
CA VAL A 10 0.30 -40.76 1.63
C VAL A 10 0.75 -40.58 3.08
N GLN A 11 1.54 -41.49 3.65
CA GLN A 11 1.92 -41.43 5.08
C GLN A 11 3.07 -40.45 5.39
N THR A 12 3.85 -40.04 4.39
CA THR A 12 5.02 -39.15 4.59
C THR A 12 4.63 -37.67 4.73
N HIS A 13 3.52 -37.23 4.14
CA HIS A 13 3.09 -35.83 4.18
C HIS A 13 2.44 -35.41 5.52
N GLU A 14 1.75 -36.31 6.22
CA GLU A 14 1.20 -36.01 7.55
C GLU A 14 2.29 -35.91 8.63
N ALA A 15 3.33 -36.74 8.53
CA ALA A 15 4.47 -36.70 9.44
C ALA A 15 5.29 -35.40 9.27
N GLN A 16 5.46 -34.93 8.03
CA GLN A 16 6.15 -33.67 7.74
C GLN A 16 5.36 -32.45 8.25
N LYS A 17 4.03 -32.41 8.05
CA LYS A 17 3.19 -31.33 8.59
C LYS A 17 3.23 -31.24 10.12
N LYS A 18 3.14 -32.38 10.82
CA LYS A 18 3.25 -32.40 12.29
C LYS A 18 4.62 -31.94 12.78
N ALA A 19 5.70 -32.33 12.10
CA ALA A 19 7.05 -31.87 12.42
C ALA A 19 7.22 -30.35 12.20
N GLU A 20 6.66 -29.81 11.11
CA GLU A 20 6.66 -28.37 10.85
C GLU A 20 5.86 -27.57 11.89
N GLU A 21 4.67 -28.06 12.28
CA GLU A 21 3.86 -27.48 13.35
C GLU A 21 4.60 -27.47 14.70
N GLU A 22 5.26 -28.56 15.07
CA GLU A 22 6.07 -28.63 16.28
C GLU A 22 7.24 -27.63 16.24
N THR A 23 7.93 -27.51 15.10
CA THR A 23 9.02 -26.53 14.97
C THR A 23 8.52 -25.08 15.07
N ASN A 24 7.32 -24.81 14.56
CA ASN A 24 6.69 -23.49 14.66
C ASN A 24 6.25 -23.17 16.10
N LEU A 25 5.71 -24.16 16.83
CA LEU A 25 5.37 -24.02 18.25
C LEU A 25 6.63 -23.77 19.11
N VAL A 26 7.74 -24.47 18.82
CA VAL A 26 9.02 -24.24 19.52
C VAL A 26 9.55 -22.84 19.24
N LYS A 27 9.48 -22.36 18.00
CA LYS A 27 9.88 -20.98 17.65
C LYS A 27 9.03 -19.94 18.37
N GLN A 28 7.71 -20.13 18.43
CA GLN A 28 6.82 -19.23 19.17
C GLN A 28 7.13 -19.22 20.67
N ARG A 29 7.33 -20.38 21.30
CA ARG A 29 7.71 -20.47 22.72
C ARG A 29 9.00 -19.73 23.01
N LYS A 30 10.03 -19.94 22.18
CA LYS A 30 11.34 -19.26 22.32
C LYS A 30 11.21 -17.74 22.15
N HIS A 31 10.34 -17.28 21.26
CA HIS A 31 10.07 -15.86 21.09
C HIS A 31 9.41 -15.25 22.33
N TYR A 32 8.39 -15.90 22.88
CA TYR A 32 7.74 -15.45 24.13
C TYR A 32 8.70 -15.48 25.32
N GLU A 33 9.53 -16.50 25.43
CA GLU A 33 10.54 -16.59 26.49
C GLU A 33 11.54 -15.42 26.41
N ARG A 34 12.02 -15.09 25.20
CA ARG A 34 12.89 -13.93 24.99
C ARG A 34 12.19 -12.60 25.35
N GLN A 35 10.90 -12.46 25.04
CA GLN A 35 10.14 -11.26 25.43
C GLN A 35 10.01 -11.13 26.95
N LEU A 36 9.71 -12.22 27.65
CA LEU A 36 9.63 -12.24 29.11
C LEU A 36 10.99 -11.95 29.77
N GLU A 37 12.08 -12.46 29.21
CA GLU A 37 13.43 -12.18 29.69
C GLU A 37 13.80 -10.71 29.50
N GLN A 38 13.46 -10.11 28.35
CA GLN A 38 13.65 -8.67 28.12
C GLN A 38 12.83 -7.82 29.08
N GLU A 39 11.58 -8.20 29.35
CA GLU A 39 10.72 -7.50 30.30
C GLU A 39 11.28 -7.57 31.73
N ARG A 40 11.73 -8.76 32.16
CA ARG A 40 12.37 -8.96 33.46
C ARG A 40 13.64 -8.12 33.61
N TYR A 41 14.51 -8.14 32.61
CA TYR A 41 15.74 -7.36 32.61
C TYR A 41 15.44 -5.85 32.65
N ALA A 42 14.46 -5.39 31.88
CA ALA A 42 14.05 -3.98 31.90
C ALA A 42 13.50 -3.56 33.26
N ARG A 43 12.72 -4.43 33.93
CA ARG A 43 12.18 -4.18 35.26
C ARG A 43 13.27 -4.12 36.32
N GLU A 44 14.22 -5.04 36.30
CA GLU A 44 15.36 -5.06 37.22
C GLU A 44 16.24 -3.80 37.05
N GLN A 45 16.52 -3.41 35.81
CA GLN A 45 17.27 -2.17 35.52
C GLN A 45 16.52 -0.92 35.99
N ALA A 46 15.20 -0.89 35.85
CA ALA A 46 14.38 0.22 36.34
C ALA A 46 14.38 0.31 37.88
N GLU A 47 14.30 -0.83 38.57
CA GLU A 47 14.35 -0.90 40.03
C GLU A 47 15.72 -0.48 40.57
N LEU A 48 16.82 -0.92 39.92
CA LEU A 48 18.17 -0.48 40.27
C LEU A 48 18.36 1.04 40.09
N ARG A 49 17.82 1.62 39.00
CA ARG A 49 17.86 3.08 38.82
C ARG A 49 17.01 3.81 39.85
N ALA A 50 15.81 3.32 40.14
CA ALA A 50 14.93 3.93 41.14
C ALA A 50 15.59 3.95 42.52
N THR A 51 16.19 2.82 42.94
CA THR A 51 16.89 2.73 44.22
C THR A 51 18.15 3.59 44.27
N GLN A 52 18.87 3.76 43.16
CA GLN A 52 20.00 4.70 43.09
C GLN A 52 19.53 6.15 43.25
N ILE A 53 18.46 6.54 42.56
CA ILE A 53 17.87 7.88 42.67
C ILE A 53 17.38 8.14 44.09
N GLU A 54 16.74 7.16 44.73
CA GLU A 54 16.27 7.27 46.11
C GLU A 54 17.43 7.47 47.09
N LYS A 55 18.50 6.68 46.95
CA LYS A 55 19.72 6.84 47.77
C LYS A 55 20.37 8.21 47.56
N GLU A 56 20.45 8.69 46.32
CA GLU A 56 21.01 10.01 46.02
C GLU A 56 20.14 11.13 46.61
N ALA A 57 18.81 11.03 46.49
CA ALA A 57 17.87 11.98 47.06
C ALA A 57 17.95 12.01 48.60
N GLN A 58 18.13 10.85 49.23
CA GLN A 58 18.29 10.75 50.68
C GLN A 58 19.63 11.34 51.14
N ALA A 59 20.73 11.09 50.42
CA ALA A 59 22.04 11.66 50.71
C ALA A 59 22.05 13.20 50.58
N ARG A 60 21.37 13.74 49.57
CA ARG A 60 21.21 15.20 49.40
C ARG A 60 20.41 15.84 50.53
N ARG A 61 19.40 15.15 51.08
CA ARG A 61 18.61 15.68 52.22
C ARG A 61 19.41 15.79 53.51
N THR A 62 20.32 14.85 53.75
CA THR A 62 21.18 14.87 54.95
C THR A 62 22.33 15.87 54.90
N GLN A 63 22.58 16.52 53.76
CA GLN A 63 23.70 17.44 53.56
C GLN A 63 23.29 18.93 53.65
N VAL A 64 22.00 19.24 53.86
CA VAL A 64 21.46 20.62 53.82
C VAL A 64 21.29 21.24 55.22
N ASP A 65 21.50 20.48 56.31
CA ASP A 65 21.31 20.99 57.68
C ASP A 65 22.62 21.47 58.37
N ASP A 66 23.76 21.52 57.67
CA ASP A 66 25.08 21.82 58.27
C ASP A 66 25.85 23.00 57.61
N ASP A 67 25.16 23.91 56.88
CA ASP A 67 25.80 25.10 56.27
C ASP A 67 25.10 26.41 56.68
N ASP A 68 25.09 26.66 58.00
CA ASP A 68 24.88 27.99 58.59
C ASP A 68 26.07 28.92 58.25
N GLY A 69 26.19 29.38 56.99
CA GLY A 69 27.42 30.05 56.54
C GLY A 69 27.40 31.12 55.45
N ASP A 70 26.29 31.43 54.77
CA ASP A 70 26.34 32.35 53.60
C ASP A 70 25.71 33.73 53.86
N ASP A 71 26.49 34.59 54.51
CA ASP A 71 26.27 36.05 54.57
C ASP A 71 27.24 36.75 53.58
N GLU A 72 27.24 36.32 52.31
CA GLU A 72 27.95 37.02 51.24
C GLU A 72 27.16 38.31 50.85
N PRO A 73 27.62 39.52 51.23
CA PRO A 73 26.77 40.72 51.24
C PRO A 73 26.47 41.31 49.84
N TYR A 74 26.93 40.65 48.78
CA TYR A 74 26.80 41.12 47.40
C TYR A 74 25.91 40.24 46.51
N VAL A 75 25.44 39.09 46.98
CA VAL A 75 24.55 38.21 46.22
C VAL A 75 23.17 38.18 46.87
N ASP A 76 22.18 38.76 46.21
CA ASP A 76 20.78 38.56 46.60
C ASP A 76 20.36 37.13 46.20
N HIS A 77 20.64 36.18 47.09
CA HIS A 77 20.35 34.75 46.90
C HIS A 77 18.86 34.51 46.59
N LYS A 78 17.95 35.35 47.09
CA LYS A 78 16.52 35.27 46.82
C LYS A 78 16.18 35.65 45.37
N ARG A 79 16.79 36.70 44.84
CA ARG A 79 16.68 37.05 43.41
C ARG A 79 17.34 36.00 42.52
N LEU A 80 18.48 35.46 42.94
CA LEU A 80 19.20 34.43 42.21
C LEU A 80 18.39 33.13 42.11
N ALA A 81 17.85 32.64 43.24
CA ALA A 81 16.97 31.48 43.30
C ALA A 81 15.72 31.66 42.42
N LYS A 82 15.12 32.85 42.42
CA LYS A 82 13.97 33.15 41.56
C LYS A 82 14.32 33.11 40.07
N LYS A 83 15.51 33.59 39.69
CA LYS A 83 16.00 33.51 38.30
C LYS A 83 16.27 32.06 37.89
N PHE A 84 16.93 31.27 38.75
CA PHE A 84 17.18 29.86 38.49
C PHE A 84 15.88 29.07 38.34
N SER A 85 14.93 29.23 39.26
CA SER A 85 13.62 28.57 39.16
C SER A 85 12.88 28.95 37.86
N SER A 86 12.91 30.23 37.47
CA SER A 86 12.30 30.65 36.19
C SER A 86 13.02 30.09 34.96
N PHE A 87 14.35 29.93 35.05
CA PHE A 87 15.17 29.36 34.00
C PHE A 87 14.90 27.86 33.86
N GLU A 88 14.90 27.10 34.95
CA GLU A 88 14.55 25.68 35.00
C GLU A 88 13.16 25.44 34.42
N ALA A 89 12.15 26.19 34.88
CA ALA A 89 10.79 26.07 34.34
C ALA A 89 10.71 26.38 32.83
N SER A 90 11.56 27.28 32.32
CA SER A 90 11.64 27.56 30.88
C SER A 90 12.35 26.45 30.10
N LEU A 91 13.32 25.78 30.75
CA LEU A 91 14.11 24.71 30.18
C LEU A 91 13.26 23.44 30.11
N ASP A 92 12.53 23.11 31.18
CA ASP A 92 11.59 21.99 31.22
C ASP A 92 10.52 22.12 30.14
N LYS A 93 9.93 23.31 29.98
CA LYS A 93 8.98 23.57 28.87
C LYS A 93 9.61 23.35 27.49
N LYS A 94 10.85 23.76 27.28
CA LYS A 94 11.56 23.51 26.00
C LYS A 94 11.87 22.03 25.80
N ILE A 95 12.20 21.30 26.87
CA ILE A 95 12.42 19.86 26.81
C ILE A 95 11.11 19.16 26.47
N GLU A 96 10.01 19.49 27.15
CA GLU A 96 8.68 18.95 26.89
C GLU A 96 8.25 19.21 25.44
N GLN A 97 8.39 20.44 24.94
CA GLN A 97 8.09 20.78 23.55
C GLN A 97 8.92 19.96 22.55
N LYS A 98 10.24 19.85 22.78
CA LYS A 98 11.11 19.03 21.92
C LYS A 98 10.77 17.54 21.99
N ALA A 99 10.42 17.06 23.17
CA ALA A 99 10.00 15.67 23.36
C ALA A 99 8.69 15.40 22.64
N GLU A 100 7.72 16.32 22.72
CA GLU A 100 6.45 16.24 22.01
C GLU A 100 6.64 16.30 20.50
N GLU A 101 7.44 17.23 19.98
CA GLU A 101 7.77 17.32 18.55
C GLU A 101 8.44 16.03 18.05
N LYS A 102 9.39 15.49 18.82
CA LYS A 102 10.05 14.23 18.49
C LYS A 102 9.08 13.06 18.52
N ALA A 103 8.20 12.99 19.52
CA ALA A 103 7.18 11.94 19.62
C ALA A 103 6.21 12.00 18.44
N ARG A 104 5.72 13.20 18.08
CA ARG A 104 4.87 13.42 16.90
C ARG A 104 5.58 13.00 15.62
N ARG A 105 6.87 13.32 15.47
CA ARG A 105 7.66 12.91 14.31
C ARG A 105 7.80 11.40 14.21
N MET A 106 8.16 10.71 15.31
CA MET A 106 8.27 9.25 15.30
C MET A 106 6.94 8.56 14.96
N LEU A 107 5.82 9.07 15.50
CA LEU A 107 4.49 8.55 15.21
C LEU A 107 4.13 8.74 13.72
N ASN A 108 4.45 9.89 13.13
CA ASN A 108 4.24 10.14 11.71
C ASN A 108 5.11 9.24 10.83
N GLU A 109 6.38 9.03 11.18
CA GLU A 109 7.29 8.10 10.49
C GLU A 109 6.77 6.65 10.56
N GLU A 110 6.25 6.23 11.72
CA GLU A 110 5.63 4.91 11.88
C GLU A 110 4.37 4.75 11.01
N ARG A 111 3.48 5.74 11.02
CA ARG A 111 2.29 5.76 10.16
C ARG A 111 2.66 5.72 8.68
N GLN A 112 3.68 6.47 8.27
CA GLN A 112 4.19 6.46 6.90
C GLN A 112 4.72 5.07 6.52
N SER A 113 5.57 4.48 7.37
CA SER A 113 6.12 3.14 7.17
C SER A 113 5.01 2.09 7.07
N GLN A 114 4.02 2.13 7.96
CA GLN A 114 2.89 1.21 7.95
C GLN A 114 2.03 1.38 6.70
N TRP A 115 1.79 2.63 6.27
CA TRP A 115 1.04 2.89 5.05
C TRP A 115 1.76 2.36 3.81
N LEU A 116 3.09 2.55 3.70
CA LEU A 116 3.90 2.02 2.60
C LEU A 116 3.91 0.50 2.58
N LYS A 117 3.98 -0.15 3.75
CA LYS A 117 3.85 -1.62 3.87
C LYS A 117 2.51 -2.13 3.34
N ASN A 118 1.43 -1.37 3.57
CA ASN A 118 0.10 -1.72 3.09
C ASN A 118 -0.11 -1.40 1.59
N ASN A 119 0.75 -0.56 1.00
CA ASN A 119 0.66 -0.12 -0.40
C ASN A 119 2.02 -0.36 -1.09
N PRO A 120 2.39 -1.64 -1.34
CA PRO A 120 3.69 -1.97 -1.91
C PRO A 120 3.87 -1.48 -3.35
N ASP A 121 2.78 -1.18 -4.06
CA ASP A 121 2.76 -0.63 -5.42
C ASP A 121 2.94 0.89 -5.46
N PHE A 122 3.12 1.54 -4.31
CA PHE A 122 3.22 3.00 -4.22
C PHE A 122 4.29 3.58 -5.14
N GLU A 123 5.51 3.01 -5.13
CA GLU A 123 6.61 3.51 -5.95
C GLU A 123 6.32 3.37 -7.45
N GLU A 124 5.75 2.25 -7.88
CA GLU A 124 5.38 2.02 -9.27
C GLU A 124 4.28 2.99 -9.72
N VAL A 125 3.24 3.17 -8.91
CA VAL A 125 2.15 4.12 -9.21
C VAL A 125 2.68 5.56 -9.30
N MET A 126 3.59 5.95 -8.41
CA MET A 126 4.14 7.31 -8.39
C MET A 126 5.03 7.63 -9.59
N GLN A 127 5.60 6.63 -10.28
CA GLN A 127 6.30 6.85 -11.57
C GLN A 127 5.37 7.39 -12.66
N HIS A 128 4.05 7.20 -12.52
CA HIS A 128 3.05 7.71 -13.44
C HIS A 128 2.52 9.11 -13.07
N ALA A 129 3.12 9.79 -12.08
CA ALA A 129 2.72 11.13 -11.66
C ALA A 129 2.81 12.17 -12.80
N GLU A 130 3.75 12.02 -13.72
CA GLU A 130 3.86 12.91 -14.88
C GLU A 130 2.67 12.76 -15.84
N LYS A 131 2.23 11.52 -16.11
CA LYS A 131 1.02 11.25 -16.90
C LYS A 131 -0.23 11.78 -16.22
N PHE A 132 -0.24 11.77 -14.89
CA PHE A 132 -1.32 12.34 -14.11
C PHE A 132 -1.41 13.86 -14.25
N TYR A 133 -0.28 14.57 -14.16
CA TYR A 133 -0.23 16.02 -14.40
C TYR A 133 -0.78 16.39 -15.79
N GLN A 134 -0.53 15.57 -16.80
CA GLN A 134 -1.03 15.79 -18.16
C GLN A 134 -2.54 15.57 -18.31
N LYS A 135 -3.12 14.65 -17.52
CA LYS A 135 -4.53 14.26 -17.63
C LYS A 135 -5.45 15.12 -16.76
N ASP A 136 -5.00 15.51 -15.57
CA ASP A 136 -5.75 16.33 -14.63
C ASP A 136 -4.86 17.44 -14.07
N LYS A 137 -4.74 18.52 -14.85
CA LYS A 137 -3.83 19.62 -14.57
C LYS A 137 -4.29 20.46 -13.37
N GLU A 138 -5.59 20.72 -13.27
CA GLU A 138 -6.17 21.56 -12.20
C GLU A 138 -5.95 20.92 -10.83
N PHE A 139 -6.21 19.62 -10.71
CA PHE A 139 -5.97 18.91 -9.47
C PHE A 139 -4.47 18.81 -9.15
N ALA A 140 -3.62 18.57 -10.16
CA ALA A 140 -2.19 18.49 -9.94
C ALA A 140 -1.59 19.83 -9.49
N GLU A 141 -2.10 20.97 -9.98
CA GLU A 141 -1.73 22.30 -9.48
C GLU A 141 -2.14 22.51 -8.03
N ASN A 142 -3.34 22.05 -7.63
CA ASN A 142 -3.77 22.10 -6.23
C ASN A 142 -2.87 21.24 -5.32
N VAL A 143 -2.50 20.05 -5.77
CA VAL A 143 -1.55 19.18 -5.07
C VAL A 143 -0.16 19.83 -4.98
N LEU A 144 0.27 20.60 -5.97
CA LEU A 144 1.55 21.30 -5.98
C LEU A 144 1.60 22.46 -4.97
N GLN A 145 0.46 23.10 -4.68
CA GLN A 145 0.36 24.17 -3.67
C GLN A 145 0.51 23.64 -2.24
N MET A 146 0.30 22.34 -2.03
CA MET A 146 0.55 21.72 -0.74
C MET A 146 2.06 21.62 -0.44
N PRO A 147 2.47 21.76 0.83
CA PRO A 147 3.85 21.53 1.25
C PRO A 147 4.37 20.17 0.78
N GLU A 148 5.65 20.13 0.43
CA GLU A 148 6.32 18.90 0.04
C GLU A 148 6.38 17.93 1.22
N GLY A 149 5.67 16.81 1.08
CA GLY A 149 5.55 15.82 2.14
C GLY A 149 4.82 14.56 1.69
N PHE A 150 4.79 13.58 2.60
CA PHE A 150 4.19 12.28 2.34
C PHE A 150 2.68 12.35 2.07
N GLU A 151 1.96 13.30 2.67
CA GLU A 151 0.53 13.49 2.45
C GLU A 151 0.21 13.90 1.00
N ARG A 152 1.03 14.80 0.44
CA ARG A 152 0.93 15.20 -0.98
C ARG A 152 1.09 14.00 -1.90
N GLN A 153 2.09 13.17 -1.62
CA GLN A 153 2.35 11.96 -2.41
C GLN A 153 1.22 10.94 -2.26
N LYS A 154 0.66 10.78 -1.06
CA LYS A 154 -0.49 9.90 -0.82
C LYS A 154 -1.73 10.33 -1.61
N LEU A 155 -2.00 11.64 -1.67
CA LEU A 155 -3.09 12.18 -2.49
C LEU A 155 -2.86 11.92 -3.98
N ALA A 156 -1.66 12.21 -4.47
CA ALA A 156 -1.29 11.92 -5.86
C ALA A 156 -1.45 10.42 -6.17
N TYR A 157 -0.97 9.54 -5.29
CA TYR A 157 -1.13 8.09 -5.42
C TYR A 157 -2.60 7.68 -5.57
N HIS A 158 -3.47 8.14 -4.66
CA HIS A 158 -4.90 7.82 -4.73
C HIS A 158 -5.55 8.35 -6.01
N ALA A 159 -5.17 9.54 -6.47
CA ALA A 159 -5.68 10.12 -7.70
C ALA A 159 -5.21 9.35 -8.95
N ILE A 160 -3.91 9.02 -9.04
CA ILE A 160 -3.35 8.19 -10.12
C ILE A 160 -4.02 6.81 -10.16
N LYS A 161 -4.28 6.21 -8.99
CA LYS A 161 -5.02 4.95 -8.88
C LYS A 161 -6.46 5.08 -9.35
N ALA A 162 -7.18 6.11 -8.89
CA ALA A 162 -8.56 6.35 -9.27
C ALA A 162 -8.72 6.56 -10.78
N LEU A 163 -7.78 7.26 -11.40
CA LEU A 163 -7.75 7.50 -12.85
C LEU A 163 -7.30 6.28 -13.67
N GLY A 164 -6.87 5.20 -13.02
CA GLY A 164 -6.41 3.98 -13.66
C GLY A 164 -5.11 4.14 -14.46
N LEU A 165 -4.37 5.22 -14.25
CA LEU A 165 -3.17 5.57 -15.05
C LEU A 165 -1.99 4.62 -14.84
N HIS A 166 -2.00 3.90 -13.72
CA HIS A 166 -1.03 2.84 -13.38
C HIS A 166 -1.28 1.53 -14.13
N LYS A 167 -2.46 1.34 -14.73
CA LYS A 167 -2.75 0.14 -15.51
C LYS A 167 -2.09 0.28 -16.87
N LYS A 168 -1.42 -0.78 -17.33
CA LYS A 168 -0.91 -0.84 -18.72
C LYS A 168 -2.11 -0.64 -19.64
N GLU A 169 -2.06 0.41 -20.47
CA GLU A 169 -3.10 0.66 -21.45
C GLU A 169 -3.22 -0.59 -22.32
N GLU A 170 -4.41 -1.18 -22.36
CA GLU A 170 -4.68 -2.24 -23.33
C GLU A 170 -4.40 -1.67 -24.72
N PRO A 171 -3.64 -2.39 -25.57
CA PRO A 171 -3.34 -1.90 -26.89
C PRO A 171 -4.66 -1.64 -27.59
N LYS A 172 -4.98 -0.38 -27.86
CA LYS A 172 -6.10 0.00 -28.71
C LYS A 172 -5.80 -0.61 -30.07
N THR A 173 -6.38 -1.77 -30.35
CA THR A 173 -6.26 -2.42 -31.64
C THR A 173 -6.85 -1.46 -32.65
N ASN A 174 -5.98 -0.83 -33.43
CA ASN A 174 -6.45 0.00 -34.52
C ASN A 174 -7.18 -0.94 -35.47
N ILE A 175 -8.44 -0.63 -35.77
CA ILE A 175 -9.29 -1.44 -36.64
C ILE A 175 -8.56 -1.71 -37.96
N GLN A 176 -7.79 -0.73 -38.45
CA GLN A 176 -6.97 -0.87 -39.65
C GLN A 176 -5.85 -1.91 -39.50
N GLU A 177 -5.14 -1.96 -38.38
CA GLU A 177 -4.11 -2.99 -38.13
C GLU A 177 -4.73 -4.38 -38.01
N THR A 178 -5.93 -4.50 -37.41
CA THR A 178 -6.65 -5.79 -37.39
C THR A 178 -7.10 -6.21 -38.77
N ILE A 179 -7.55 -5.28 -39.61
CA ILE A 179 -7.91 -5.55 -41.02
C ILE A 179 -6.67 -5.98 -41.80
N ASP A 180 -5.53 -5.30 -41.64
CA ASP A 180 -4.31 -5.61 -42.38
C ASP A 180 -3.65 -6.92 -41.89
N LYS A 181 -3.75 -7.23 -40.60
CA LYS A 181 -3.38 -8.54 -40.05
C LYS A 181 -4.26 -9.65 -40.59
N ASN A 182 -5.57 -9.41 -40.69
CA ASN A 182 -6.50 -10.36 -41.30
C ASN A 182 -6.19 -10.54 -42.80
N LYS A 183 -5.92 -9.47 -43.56
CA LYS A 183 -5.50 -9.56 -44.97
C LYS A 183 -4.23 -10.39 -45.19
N ARG A 184 -3.30 -10.40 -44.23
CA ARG A 184 -2.09 -11.24 -44.27
C ARG A 184 -2.36 -12.71 -43.86
N SER A 185 -3.51 -13.02 -43.30
CA SER A 185 -3.90 -14.39 -42.98
C SER A 185 -4.16 -15.15 -44.28
N PRO A 186 -3.64 -16.39 -44.43
CA PRO A 186 -3.89 -17.23 -45.62
C PRO A 186 -5.37 -17.50 -45.89
N TYR A 187 -6.22 -17.31 -44.87
CA TYR A 187 -7.65 -17.60 -44.88
C TYR A 187 -8.51 -16.37 -45.14
N TYR A 188 -7.94 -15.18 -45.30
CA TYR A 188 -8.71 -13.97 -45.61
C TYR A 188 -8.95 -13.88 -47.11
N GLN A 189 -10.21 -14.05 -47.50
CA GLN A 189 -10.66 -13.76 -48.86
C GLN A 189 -11.19 -12.32 -48.89
N PRO A 190 -10.55 -11.40 -49.63
CA PRO A 190 -11.09 -10.06 -49.80
C PRO A 190 -12.46 -10.16 -50.48
N SER A 191 -13.48 -9.59 -49.84
CA SER A 191 -14.82 -9.48 -50.40
C SER A 191 -14.74 -8.82 -51.78
N GLY A 192 -15.13 -9.56 -52.83
CA GLY A 192 -15.16 -9.06 -54.21
C GLY A 192 -14.15 -9.66 -55.19
N VAL A 193 -13.22 -10.52 -54.76
CA VAL A 193 -12.30 -11.21 -55.69
C VAL A 193 -12.60 -12.71 -55.73
N GLY A 194 -13.40 -13.11 -56.72
CA GLY A 194 -13.44 -14.46 -57.28
C GLY A 194 -13.57 -15.62 -56.30
N THR A 195 -14.77 -15.85 -55.78
CA THR A 195 -15.11 -17.16 -55.19
C THR A 195 -14.87 -18.27 -56.21
N ALA A 196 -14.02 -19.25 -55.86
CA ALA A 196 -13.84 -20.46 -56.66
C ALA A 196 -15.17 -21.22 -56.85
N PRO A 197 -15.42 -21.83 -58.01
CA PRO A 197 -16.75 -22.28 -58.45
C PRO A 197 -17.37 -23.45 -57.64
N TYR A 198 -16.69 -23.98 -56.63
CA TYR A 198 -17.15 -25.17 -55.88
C TYR A 198 -17.38 -24.94 -54.39
N GLY A 199 -17.33 -23.69 -53.90
CA GLY A 199 -17.43 -23.38 -52.47
C GLY A 199 -18.71 -22.68 -52.00
N VAL A 200 -19.79 -22.66 -52.79
CA VAL A 200 -21.00 -21.90 -52.43
C VAL A 200 -22.02 -22.80 -51.75
N PHE A 201 -21.90 -22.95 -50.43
CA PHE A 201 -23.05 -23.21 -49.57
C PHE A 201 -23.24 -22.02 -48.62
N ASN A 202 -23.98 -21.04 -49.13
CA ASN A 202 -24.88 -20.12 -48.42
C ASN A 202 -24.46 -19.65 -47.02
N LEU A 203 -23.72 -18.53 -46.92
CA LEU A 203 -23.86 -17.62 -45.77
C LEU A 203 -23.36 -16.17 -46.00
N GLY A 204 -23.49 -15.62 -47.20
CA GLY A 204 -23.01 -14.26 -47.45
C GLY A 204 -23.29 -13.71 -48.84
N ARG A 205 -24.43 -14.05 -49.44
CA ARG A 205 -24.80 -13.47 -50.73
C ARG A 205 -25.26 -12.04 -50.50
N ASP A 206 -24.51 -11.09 -51.07
CA ASP A 206 -24.93 -9.70 -51.18
C ASP A 206 -26.31 -9.65 -51.82
N VAL A 207 -27.33 -9.38 -51.01
CA VAL A 207 -28.71 -9.28 -51.47
C VAL A 207 -28.77 -8.04 -52.34
N SER A 208 -28.99 -8.22 -53.64
CA SER A 208 -29.22 -7.12 -54.56
C SER A 208 -30.36 -6.23 -54.00
N PRO A 209 -30.29 -4.89 -54.09
CA PRO A 209 -31.37 -4.01 -53.63
C PRO A 209 -32.75 -4.41 -54.19
N ALA A 210 -32.78 -4.97 -55.40
CA ALA A 210 -34.00 -5.49 -56.01
C ALA A 210 -34.52 -6.78 -55.33
N GLU A 211 -33.63 -7.65 -54.87
CA GLU A 211 -33.99 -8.87 -54.11
C GLU A 211 -34.47 -8.51 -52.70
N GLY A 212 -33.87 -7.50 -52.06
CA GLY A 212 -34.29 -7.00 -50.75
C GLY A 212 -35.71 -6.44 -50.78
N GLN A 213 -36.07 -5.69 -51.83
CA GLN A 213 -37.44 -5.18 -52.01
C GLN A 213 -38.45 -6.31 -52.25
N ASN A 214 -38.08 -7.35 -53.00
CA ASN A 214 -38.93 -8.50 -53.24
C ASN A 214 -39.15 -9.34 -51.97
N ALA A 215 -38.10 -9.53 -51.16
CA ALA A 215 -38.20 -10.21 -49.87
C ALA A 215 -39.10 -9.45 -48.89
N TYR A 216 -38.96 -8.12 -48.83
CA TYR A 216 -39.79 -7.26 -47.99
C TYR A 216 -41.27 -7.31 -48.38
N LYS A 217 -41.58 -7.25 -49.68
CA LYS A 217 -42.96 -7.41 -50.19
C LYS A 217 -43.58 -8.74 -49.79
N LYS A 218 -42.84 -9.85 -49.95
CA LYS A 218 -43.31 -11.18 -49.54
C LYS A 218 -43.55 -11.27 -48.03
N LEU A 219 -42.71 -10.62 -47.23
CA LEU A 219 -42.87 -10.57 -45.77
C LEU A 219 -44.12 -9.81 -45.34
N GLN A 220 -44.41 -8.67 -45.99
CA GLN A 220 -45.64 -7.91 -45.73
C GLN A 220 -46.89 -8.69 -46.14
N GLU A 221 -46.86 -9.38 -47.27
CA GLU A 221 -47.95 -10.25 -47.72
C GLU A 221 -48.18 -11.42 -46.75
N LEU A 222 -47.11 -12.02 -46.22
CA LEU A 222 -47.18 -13.08 -45.23
C LEU A 222 -47.74 -12.55 -43.89
N LYS A 223 -47.33 -11.36 -43.47
CA LYS A 223 -47.82 -10.69 -42.25
C LYS A 223 -49.33 -10.43 -42.34
N GLY A 224 -49.81 -9.97 -43.50
CA GLY A 224 -51.24 -9.80 -43.77
C GLY A 224 -52.02 -11.12 -43.73
N ARG A 225 -51.46 -12.19 -44.30
CA ARG A 225 -52.06 -13.54 -44.26
C ARG A 225 -52.12 -14.15 -42.86
N LEU A 226 -51.09 -13.90 -42.05
CA LEU A 226 -51.00 -14.41 -40.69
C LEU A 226 -51.75 -13.56 -39.66
N ARG A 227 -52.35 -12.43 -40.06
CA ARG A 227 -52.99 -11.44 -39.14
C ARG A 227 -52.15 -11.15 -37.90
N LEU A 228 -50.83 -11.06 -38.08
CA LEU A 228 -49.91 -10.62 -37.03
C LEU A 228 -49.86 -9.09 -37.08
N GLY A 229 -50.94 -8.47 -36.59
CA GLY A 229 -51.10 -7.04 -36.36
C GLY A 229 -51.54 -6.82 -34.93
#